data_AF-A0A529WGS1-F1
#
_entry.id   AF-A0A529WGS1-F1
#
_cell.length_a   1.000
_cell.length_b   1.000
_cell.length_c   1.000
_cell.angle_alpha   90.00
_cell.angle_beta   90.00
_cell.angle_gamma   90.00
#
_symmetry.space_group_name_H-M   'P 1'
#
loop_
_entity.id
_entity.type
_entity.pdbx_description
1 polymer ?
#
loop_
_entity_poly.entity_id
_entity_poly.type
_entity_poly.pdbx_seq_one_letter_code
_entity_poly.pdbx_strand_id
1 'polypeptide(L)'
;MVQLKRRLTREAAYKALHGSAQRHAREIAADQPGSKEKLFAPRLLPAYKAACRRKRDFIRETEEAERCLVRLAEALRVIMNDKEFLSLLMSEGFATIPNCVVQRLHDATSEAATAKHAGMSPAGSSAGRQLVSGICPDVLAFLQDCFVKVKIFGLLRHVLPARQMEIARLMVAMERVTFTYAKILIAFTPRPLLAEGFDPTTIANVSEDQLGAMTPELGRLSSEFLRAVERRGSASLELVAASRYFERLMDNSKVVRYLAHNFPDQFEEFHSLSID
;
A
#
# COMPACT_ATOMS: atom_id res chain seq x y z
N MET A 1 -10.78 -34.45 26.09
CA MET A 1 -11.39 -33.41 26.95
C MET A 1 -11.58 -32.14 26.12
N VAL A 2 -12.83 -31.75 25.85
CA VAL A 2 -13.17 -30.58 25.03
C VAL A 2 -12.94 -29.32 25.87
N GLN A 3 -12.02 -28.45 25.45
CA GLN A 3 -11.83 -27.15 26.10
C GLN A 3 -13.07 -26.28 25.84
N LEU A 4 -13.84 -26.05 26.90
CA LEU A 4 -14.97 -25.14 26.92
C LEU A 4 -14.45 -23.71 26.65
N LYS A 5 -14.73 -23.15 25.47
CA LYS A 5 -14.46 -21.73 25.17
C LYS A 5 -15.25 -20.87 26.16
N ARG A 6 -14.59 -20.38 27.22
CA ARG A 6 -15.16 -19.40 28.14
C ARG A 6 -15.59 -18.16 27.33
N ARG A 7 -16.88 -17.84 27.34
CA ARG A 7 -17.40 -16.58 26.80
C ARG A 7 -16.79 -15.44 27.61
N LEU A 8 -16.08 -14.52 26.96
CA LEU A 8 -15.60 -13.30 27.61
C LEU A 8 -16.80 -12.45 28.05
N THR A 9 -16.76 -11.97 29.29
CA THR A 9 -17.75 -11.01 29.79
C THR A 9 -17.58 -9.65 29.11
N ARG A 10 -18.64 -8.86 29.01
CA ARG A 10 -18.63 -7.53 28.38
C ARG A 10 -17.56 -6.61 28.98
N GLU A 11 -17.37 -6.66 30.30
CA GLU A 11 -16.31 -5.91 30.99
C GLU A 11 -14.90 -6.43 30.67
N ALA A 12 -14.72 -7.75 30.56
CA ALA A 12 -13.44 -8.32 30.16
C ALA A 12 -13.12 -7.98 28.69
N ALA A 13 -14.12 -7.97 27.81
CA ALA A 13 -13.98 -7.50 26.43
C ALA A 13 -13.64 -5.99 26.39
N TYR A 14 -14.33 -5.17 27.18
CA TYR A 14 -14.06 -3.72 27.27
C TYR A 14 -12.65 -3.44 27.81
N LYS A 15 -12.22 -4.12 28.87
CA LYS A 15 -10.84 -4.01 29.39
C LYS A 15 -9.80 -4.53 28.40
N ALA A 16 -10.09 -5.60 27.65
CA ALA A 16 -9.19 -6.12 26.62
C ALA A 16 -9.05 -5.18 25.41
N LEU A 17 -10.12 -4.44 25.07
CA LEU A 17 -10.11 -3.39 24.06
C LEU A 17 -9.38 -2.13 24.55
N HIS A 18 -9.61 -1.70 25.79
CA HIS A 18 -8.97 -0.51 26.33
C HIS A 18 -7.48 -0.69 26.65
N GLY A 19 -7.07 -1.93 26.98
CA GLY A 19 -5.67 -2.28 27.19
C GLY A 19 -4.89 -2.61 25.91
N SER A 20 -5.51 -2.55 24.72
CA SER A 20 -4.85 -2.94 23.45
C SER A 20 -3.58 -2.10 23.20
N ALA A 21 -3.64 -0.79 23.44
CA ALA A 21 -2.52 0.13 23.25
C ALA A 21 -1.31 -0.19 24.14
N GLN A 22 -1.53 -0.81 25.30
CA GLN A 22 -0.47 -1.20 26.24
C GLN A 22 -0.10 -2.68 26.15
N ARG A 23 -0.82 -3.48 25.35
CA ARG A 23 -0.62 -4.93 25.25
C ARG A 23 0.78 -5.26 24.80
N HIS A 24 1.19 -4.72 23.65
CA HIS A 24 2.52 -4.92 23.10
C HIS A 24 3.59 -4.42 24.06
N ALA A 25 3.42 -3.21 24.63
CA ALA A 25 4.40 -2.65 25.57
C ALA A 25 4.65 -3.56 26.80
N ARG A 26 3.58 -4.12 27.38
CA ARG A 26 3.68 -5.04 28.53
C ARG A 26 4.33 -6.36 28.14
N GLU A 27 3.94 -6.93 27.00
CA GLU A 27 4.51 -8.18 26.50
C GLU A 27 5.99 -8.05 26.13
N ILE A 28 6.39 -6.90 25.57
CA ILE A 28 7.78 -6.57 25.24
C ILE A 28 8.64 -6.39 26.49
N ALA A 29 8.09 -5.78 27.56
CA ALA A 29 8.79 -5.59 28.82
C ALA A 29 9.00 -6.90 29.59
N ALA A 30 8.11 -7.88 29.41
CA ALA A 30 8.22 -9.21 29.99
C ALA A 30 9.16 -10.15 29.22
N ASP A 31 9.46 -9.86 27.96
CA ASP A 31 10.35 -10.65 27.09
C ASP A 31 11.83 -10.36 27.41
N GLN A 32 12.52 -11.30 28.06
CA GLN A 32 13.95 -11.18 28.37
C GLN A 32 14.81 -11.39 27.11
N PRO A 33 15.74 -10.48 26.77
CA PRO A 33 16.64 -10.65 25.64
C PRO A 33 17.67 -11.74 25.96
N GLY A 34 17.40 -12.98 25.56
CA GLY A 34 18.28 -14.09 25.91
C GLY A 34 18.15 -15.37 25.08
N SER A 35 17.15 -15.50 24.20
CA SER A 35 17.09 -16.69 23.36
C SER A 35 18.16 -16.61 22.27
N LYS A 36 19.28 -17.31 22.46
CA LYS A 36 20.25 -17.70 21.42
C LYS A 36 19.60 -18.69 20.43
N GLU A 37 18.36 -18.43 20.04
CA GLU A 37 17.64 -19.24 19.09
C GLU A 37 18.22 -18.88 17.73
N LYS A 38 19.05 -19.77 17.19
CA LYS A 38 19.69 -19.60 15.89
C LYS A 38 18.61 -19.19 14.90
N LEU A 39 18.70 -17.94 14.41
CA LEU A 39 17.65 -17.28 13.63
C LEU A 39 17.59 -17.81 12.18
N PHE A 40 17.89 -19.09 11.99
CA PHE A 40 17.96 -19.78 10.71
C PHE A 40 16.75 -19.47 9.82
N ALA A 41 17.05 -19.14 8.56
CA ALA A 41 16.07 -18.93 7.52
C ALA A 41 16.39 -19.86 6.33
N PRO A 42 16.19 -21.19 6.45
CA PRO A 42 16.39 -22.13 5.33
C PRO A 42 15.48 -21.84 4.13
N ARG A 43 14.52 -20.92 4.26
CA ARG A 43 13.60 -20.46 3.20
C ARG A 43 13.73 -18.96 2.89
N LEU A 44 14.86 -18.31 3.20
CA LEU A 44 15.03 -16.87 2.95
C LEU A 44 14.86 -16.52 1.46
N LEU A 45 15.62 -17.16 0.57
CA LEU A 45 15.60 -16.87 -0.87
C LEU A 45 14.21 -17.06 -1.50
N PRO A 46 13.49 -18.20 -1.29
CA PRO A 46 12.12 -18.34 -1.77
C PRO A 46 11.17 -17.27 -1.21
N ALA A 47 11.28 -16.94 0.08
CA ALA A 47 10.41 -15.96 0.71
C ALA A 47 10.70 -14.52 0.25
N TYR A 48 11.97 -14.18 0.01
CA TYR A 48 12.41 -12.96 -0.66
C TYR A 48 11.77 -12.85 -2.04
N LYS A 49 11.96 -13.87 -2.90
CA LYS A 49 11.41 -13.86 -4.27
C LYS A 49 9.89 -13.71 -4.26
N ALA A 50 9.22 -14.38 -3.33
CA ALA A 50 7.77 -14.27 -3.16
C ALA A 50 7.32 -12.90 -2.64
N ALA A 51 8.13 -12.21 -1.82
CA ALA A 51 7.85 -10.85 -1.38
C ALA A 51 8.04 -9.84 -2.53
N CYS A 52 9.12 -9.96 -3.30
CA CYS A 52 9.37 -9.10 -4.46
C CYS A 52 8.30 -9.27 -5.54
N ARG A 53 7.87 -10.51 -5.84
CA ARG A 53 6.77 -10.77 -6.78
C ARG A 53 5.49 -10.03 -6.37
N ARG A 54 5.03 -10.24 -5.13
CA ARG A 54 3.83 -9.57 -4.61
C ARG A 54 3.89 -8.05 -4.67
N LYS A 55 5.04 -7.46 -4.33
CA LYS A 55 5.24 -6.02 -4.45
C LYS A 55 5.09 -5.55 -5.89
N ARG A 56 5.72 -6.25 -6.83
CA ARG A 56 5.61 -5.95 -8.27
C ARG A 56 4.18 -6.08 -8.79
N ASP A 57 3.48 -7.15 -8.41
CA ASP A 57 2.09 -7.36 -8.81
C ASP A 57 1.20 -6.22 -8.29
N PHE A 58 1.33 -5.84 -7.02
CA PHE A 58 0.57 -4.73 -6.44
C PHE A 58 0.88 -3.39 -7.12
N ILE A 59 2.16 -3.09 -7.36
CA ILE A 59 2.58 -1.86 -8.04
C ILE A 59 1.97 -1.82 -9.44
N ARG A 60 2.11 -2.91 -10.19
CA ARG A 60 1.55 -3.04 -11.54
C ARG A 60 0.03 -2.79 -11.54
N GLU A 61 -0.72 -3.48 -10.69
CA GLU A 61 -2.18 -3.32 -10.59
C GLU A 61 -2.58 -1.87 -10.29
N THR A 62 -1.85 -1.21 -9.39
CA THR A 62 -2.13 0.18 -9.02
C THR A 62 -1.87 1.13 -10.19
N GLU A 63 -0.74 0.95 -10.88
CA GLU A 63 -0.40 1.76 -12.05
C GLU A 63 -1.31 1.48 -13.25
N GLU A 64 -1.79 0.24 -13.42
CA GLU A 64 -2.75 -0.11 -14.46
C GLU A 64 -4.08 0.64 -14.26
N ALA A 65 -4.57 0.71 -13.02
CA ALA A 65 -5.77 1.47 -12.71
C ALA A 65 -5.61 2.97 -13.03
N GLU A 66 -4.46 3.55 -12.68
CA GLU A 66 -4.15 4.95 -13.00
C GLU A 66 -3.99 5.21 -14.50
N ARG A 67 -3.31 4.30 -15.22
CA ARG A 67 -3.20 4.37 -16.68
C ARG A 67 -4.57 4.26 -17.35
N CYS A 68 -5.46 3.41 -16.86
CA CYS A 68 -6.83 3.30 -17.35
C CYS A 68 -7.59 4.62 -17.19
N LEU A 69 -7.49 5.26 -16.02
CA LEU A 69 -8.07 6.58 -15.77
C LEU A 69 -7.56 7.66 -16.74
N VAL A 70 -6.25 7.66 -17.03
CA VAL A 70 -5.66 8.61 -17.99
C VAL A 70 -6.21 8.36 -19.39
N ARG A 71 -6.25 7.10 -19.86
CA ARG A 71 -6.79 6.74 -21.18
C ARG A 71 -8.26 7.14 -21.33
N LEU A 72 -9.10 6.86 -20.32
CA LEU A 72 -10.50 7.27 -20.31
C LEU A 72 -10.67 8.79 -20.41
N ALA A 73 -9.86 9.55 -19.66
CA ALA A 73 -9.90 11.00 -19.73
C ALA A 73 -9.44 11.53 -21.10
N GLU A 74 -8.38 10.96 -21.68
CA GLU A 74 -7.89 11.34 -23.01
C GLU A 74 -8.91 11.07 -24.12
N ALA A 75 -9.53 9.89 -24.11
CA ALA A 75 -10.58 9.54 -25.07
C ALA A 75 -11.78 10.49 -24.95
N LEU A 76 -12.21 10.82 -23.73
CA LEU A 76 -13.29 11.79 -23.50
C LEU A 76 -12.89 13.21 -23.95
N ARG A 77 -11.63 13.63 -23.73
CA ARG A 77 -11.13 14.96 -24.10
C ARG A 77 -11.30 15.27 -25.58
N VAL A 78 -11.05 14.29 -26.45
CA VAL A 78 -11.19 14.46 -27.90
C VAL A 78 -12.64 14.79 -28.26
N ILE A 79 -13.59 14.12 -27.62
CA ILE A 79 -15.03 14.24 -27.91
C ILE A 79 -15.61 15.52 -27.29
N MET A 80 -15.13 15.92 -26.11
CA MET A 80 -15.64 17.07 -25.35
C MET A 80 -15.50 18.43 -26.06
N ASN A 81 -14.75 18.51 -27.18
CA ASN A 81 -14.67 19.72 -28.00
C ASN A 81 -15.86 19.88 -28.97
N ASP A 82 -16.69 18.84 -29.13
CA ASP A 82 -17.84 18.85 -30.04
C ASP A 82 -19.13 19.35 -29.39
N LYS A 83 -19.66 20.47 -29.90
CA LYS A 83 -20.82 21.15 -29.30
C LYS A 83 -22.11 20.34 -29.41
N GLU A 84 -22.26 19.57 -30.48
CA GLU A 84 -23.42 18.71 -30.72
C GLU A 84 -23.41 17.54 -29.72
N PHE A 85 -22.24 16.94 -29.48
CA PHE A 85 -22.07 15.93 -28.44
C PHE A 85 -22.39 16.47 -27.04
N LEU A 86 -21.92 17.67 -26.69
CA LEU A 86 -22.25 18.29 -25.39
C LEU A 86 -23.77 18.49 -25.22
N SER A 87 -24.44 18.92 -26.29
CA SER A 87 -25.90 19.09 -26.29
C SER A 87 -26.62 17.75 -26.12
N LEU A 88 -26.09 16.69 -26.74
CA LEU A 88 -26.58 15.32 -26.56
C LEU A 88 -26.40 14.87 -25.10
N LEU A 89 -25.21 15.03 -24.50
CA LEU A 89 -24.97 14.67 -23.10
C LEU A 89 -25.92 15.40 -22.15
N MET A 90 -26.19 16.68 -22.38
CA MET A 90 -27.14 17.46 -21.58
C MET A 90 -28.57 16.91 -21.69
N SER A 91 -29.03 16.63 -22.91
CA SER A 91 -30.40 16.13 -23.14
C SER A 91 -30.63 14.71 -22.62
N GLU A 92 -29.59 13.88 -22.59
CA GLU A 92 -29.65 12.48 -22.13
C GLU A 92 -29.27 12.30 -20.65
N GLY A 93 -28.99 13.38 -19.91
CA GLY A 93 -28.73 13.35 -18.47
C GLY A 93 -27.31 12.92 -18.07
N PHE A 94 -26.33 13.16 -18.94
CA PHE A 94 -24.90 12.83 -18.76
C PHE A 94 -24.00 14.05 -18.53
N ALA A 95 -24.57 15.23 -18.30
CA ALA A 95 -23.79 16.44 -18.06
C ALA A 95 -22.85 16.38 -16.83
N THR A 96 -23.16 15.52 -15.86
CA THR A 96 -22.38 15.38 -14.63
C THR A 96 -21.25 14.35 -14.80
N ILE A 97 -20.09 14.83 -15.21
CA ILE A 97 -18.87 14.03 -15.36
C ILE A 97 -18.19 13.87 -13.98
N PRO A 98 -17.65 12.69 -13.63
CA PRO A 98 -16.87 12.51 -12.40
C PRO A 98 -15.71 13.49 -12.30
N ASN A 99 -15.54 14.12 -11.13
CA ASN A 99 -14.47 15.11 -10.89
C ASN A 99 -13.06 14.58 -11.19
N CYS A 100 -12.80 13.28 -10.95
CA CYS A 100 -11.52 12.65 -11.24
C CYS A 100 -11.18 12.65 -12.74
N VAL A 101 -12.20 12.55 -13.60
CA VAL A 101 -12.06 12.65 -15.05
C VAL A 101 -11.87 14.12 -15.43
N VAL A 102 -12.70 15.02 -14.88
CA VAL A 102 -12.60 16.48 -15.12
C VAL A 102 -11.21 17.03 -14.76
N GLN A 103 -10.66 16.65 -13.61
CA GLN A 103 -9.31 17.06 -13.20
C GLN A 103 -8.27 16.64 -14.24
N ARG A 104 -8.32 15.39 -14.71
CA ARG A 104 -7.38 14.87 -15.71
C ARG A 104 -7.55 15.51 -17.09
N LEU A 105 -8.75 15.96 -17.45
CA LEU A 105 -8.97 16.76 -18.66
C LEU A 105 -8.23 18.10 -18.60
N HIS A 106 -8.19 18.73 -17.42
CA HIS A 106 -7.51 20.01 -17.19
C HIS A 106 -6.00 19.86 -17.00
N ASP A 107 -5.55 18.83 -16.28
CA ASP A 107 -4.12 18.59 -16.04
C ASP A 107 -3.36 18.31 -17.36
N ALA A 108 -4.01 17.67 -18.34
CA ALA A 108 -3.44 17.46 -19.68
C ALA A 108 -3.30 18.75 -20.52
N THR A 109 -3.98 19.84 -20.14
CA THR A 109 -3.88 21.15 -20.81
C THR A 109 -2.88 22.10 -20.12
N SER A 110 -2.39 21.75 -18.93
CA SER A 110 -1.34 22.47 -18.22
C SER A 110 -0.11 21.58 -18.05
N GLU A 111 0.80 21.58 -19.03
CA GLU A 111 2.17 21.18 -18.74
C GLU A 111 2.68 22.06 -17.59
N ALA A 112 3.08 21.41 -16.49
CA ALA A 112 3.53 22.00 -15.22
C ALA A 112 2.45 22.47 -14.23
N ALA A 113 1.68 21.53 -13.69
CA ALA A 113 1.20 21.66 -12.31
C ALA A 113 1.39 20.34 -11.56
N THR A 114 2.30 20.39 -10.60
CA THR A 114 2.68 19.30 -9.71
C THR A 114 1.47 18.64 -9.06
N ALA A 115 1.49 17.30 -9.05
CA ALA A 115 0.61 16.47 -8.26
C ALA A 115 0.62 16.92 -6.79
N LYS A 116 -0.33 17.79 -6.43
CA LYS A 116 -0.57 18.22 -5.06
C LYS A 116 -1.52 17.20 -4.43
N HIS A 117 -1.03 15.98 -4.26
CA HIS A 117 -1.70 15.04 -3.39
C HIS A 117 -1.44 15.44 -1.95
N ALA A 118 -2.52 15.87 -1.29
CA ALA A 118 -2.63 15.93 0.16
C ALA A 118 -2.52 14.50 0.72
N GLY A 119 -1.29 14.00 0.83
CA GLY A 119 -0.93 12.75 1.48
C GLY A 119 -0.23 13.06 2.79
N MET A 120 -1.00 13.02 3.88
CA MET A 120 -0.58 12.85 5.27
C MET A 120 0.94 13.02 5.53
N SER A 121 1.38 14.21 5.94
CA SER A 121 2.68 14.31 6.60
C SER A 121 2.70 13.35 7.79
N PRO A 122 3.64 12.39 7.91
CA PRO A 122 3.98 11.88 9.21
C PRO A 122 4.95 12.90 9.82
N ALA A 123 4.46 14.12 10.09
CA ALA A 123 5.10 14.98 11.06
C ALA A 123 4.75 14.44 12.46
N GLY A 124 5.12 13.18 12.71
CA GLY A 124 5.34 12.70 14.06
C GLY A 124 6.69 13.28 14.44
N SER A 125 6.69 14.37 15.20
CA SER A 125 7.90 14.91 15.81
C SER A 125 8.56 13.80 16.63
N SER A 126 9.58 13.15 16.09
CA SER A 126 10.39 12.16 16.81
C SER A 126 11.38 12.80 17.78
N ALA A 127 11.32 14.12 17.95
CA ALA A 127 12.08 14.85 18.95
C ALA A 127 11.53 14.55 20.35
N GLY A 128 12.05 13.50 20.99
CA GLY A 128 12.08 13.41 22.46
C GLY A 128 11.22 12.33 23.14
N ARG A 129 10.71 11.31 22.43
CA ARG A 129 10.05 10.18 23.12
C ARG A 129 11.02 9.03 23.36
N GLN A 130 11.17 8.66 24.64
CA GLN A 130 12.04 7.56 25.08
C GLN A 130 11.56 6.23 24.47
N LEU A 131 12.52 5.45 23.94
CA LEU A 131 12.24 4.11 23.41
C LEU A 131 11.68 3.21 24.52
N VAL A 132 10.65 2.44 24.21
CA VAL A 132 10.12 1.43 25.13
C VAL A 132 10.87 0.12 24.85
N SER A 133 11.84 -0.20 25.69
CA SER A 133 12.68 -1.41 25.54
C SER A 133 13.28 -1.57 24.14
N GLY A 134 13.81 -0.49 23.57
CA GLY A 134 14.42 -0.46 22.24
C GLY A 134 13.45 -0.32 21.05
N ILE A 135 12.15 -0.16 21.31
CA ILE A 135 11.13 0.04 20.28
C ILE A 135 10.63 1.49 20.27
N CYS A 136 10.51 2.05 19.07
CA CYS A 136 9.91 3.36 18.85
C CYS A 136 8.42 3.35 19.28
N PRO A 137 7.96 4.29 20.13
CA PRO A 137 6.57 4.34 20.57
C PRO A 137 5.56 4.44 19.42
N ASP A 138 5.91 5.13 18.34
CA ASP A 138 5.04 5.27 17.17
C ASP A 138 4.83 3.93 16.46
N VAL A 139 5.81 3.02 16.52
CA VAL A 139 5.67 1.65 16.00
C VAL A 139 4.68 0.84 16.84
N LEU A 140 4.70 1.01 18.17
CA LEU A 140 3.73 0.36 19.06
C LEU A 140 2.32 0.87 18.80
N ALA A 141 2.16 2.18 18.63
CA ALA A 141 0.89 2.79 18.29
C ALA A 141 0.38 2.31 16.91
N PHE A 142 1.25 2.27 15.90
CA PHE A 142 0.90 1.79 14.56
C PHE A 142 0.46 0.32 14.54
N LEU A 143 1.06 -0.53 15.39
CA LEU A 143 0.77 -1.95 15.45
C LEU A 143 -0.27 -2.34 16.52
N GLN A 144 -0.86 -1.37 17.23
CA GLN A 144 -1.74 -1.63 18.38
C GLN A 144 -2.96 -2.50 18.05
N ASP A 145 -3.50 -2.34 16.84
CA ASP A 145 -4.68 -3.06 16.35
C ASP A 145 -4.30 -4.30 15.52
N CYS A 146 -3.01 -4.56 15.35
CA CYS A 146 -2.49 -5.72 14.63
C CYS A 146 -2.23 -6.90 15.59
N PHE A 147 -2.52 -8.12 15.13
CA PHE A 147 -2.07 -9.34 15.80
C PHE A 147 -0.57 -9.56 15.57
N VAL A 148 0.26 -8.98 16.42
CA VAL A 148 1.73 -9.06 16.34
C VAL A 148 2.26 -10.04 17.39
N LYS A 149 3.13 -10.97 16.98
CA LYS A 149 3.83 -11.86 17.91
C LYS A 149 4.96 -11.09 18.59
N VAL A 150 5.10 -11.21 19.91
CA VAL A 150 6.12 -10.52 20.73
C VAL A 150 7.54 -10.60 20.13
N LYS A 151 7.93 -11.79 19.65
CA LYS A 151 9.23 -12.02 19.00
C LYS A 151 9.53 -11.15 17.76
N ILE A 152 8.53 -10.56 17.12
CA ILE A 152 8.72 -9.59 16.03
C ILE A 152 9.31 -8.29 16.59
N PHE A 153 8.92 -7.85 17.78
CA PHE A 153 9.54 -6.70 18.42
C PHE A 153 10.99 -6.98 18.82
N GLY A 154 11.29 -8.19 19.29
CA GLY A 154 12.68 -8.61 19.51
C GLY A 154 13.56 -8.44 18.26
N LEU A 155 13.02 -8.76 17.08
CA LEU A 155 13.68 -8.53 15.80
C LEU A 155 13.82 -7.04 15.45
N LEU A 156 12.77 -6.23 15.66
CA LEU A 156 12.78 -4.80 15.34
C LEU A 156 13.81 -4.01 16.15
N ARG A 157 14.24 -4.50 17.32
CA ARG A 157 15.34 -3.89 18.11
C ARG A 157 16.68 -3.86 17.38
N HIS A 158 16.86 -4.66 16.32
CA HIS A 158 18.10 -4.71 15.53
C HIS A 158 18.20 -3.63 14.44
N VAL A 159 17.21 -2.74 14.33
CA VAL A 159 17.21 -1.64 13.35
C VAL A 159 16.84 -0.32 14.01
N LEU A 160 17.27 0.79 13.41
CA LEU A 160 17.00 2.14 13.88
C LEU A 160 15.50 2.50 13.81
N PRO A 161 15.01 3.45 14.64
CA PRO A 161 13.58 3.79 14.73
C PRO A 161 12.88 4.06 13.38
N ALA A 162 13.52 4.80 12.48
CA ALA A 162 12.97 5.08 11.15
C ALA A 162 12.73 3.79 10.35
N ARG A 163 13.67 2.85 10.42
CA ARG A 163 13.55 1.53 9.78
C ARG A 163 12.53 0.65 10.49
N GLN A 164 12.41 0.71 11.82
CA GLN A 164 11.36 -0.02 12.54
C GLN A 164 9.96 0.35 12.01
N MET A 165 9.72 1.65 11.84
CA MET A 165 8.47 2.16 11.28
C MET A 165 8.24 1.70 9.83
N GLU A 166 9.26 1.80 8.98
CA GLU A 166 9.15 1.34 7.59
C GLU A 166 8.82 -0.16 7.51
N ILE A 167 9.48 -0.99 8.31
CA ILE A 167 9.22 -2.43 8.38
C ILE A 167 7.80 -2.71 8.85
N ALA A 168 7.31 -1.98 9.87
CA ALA A 168 5.95 -2.10 10.36
C ALA A 168 4.93 -1.77 9.24
N ARG A 169 5.12 -0.66 8.52
CA ARG A 169 4.28 -0.29 7.38
C ARG A 169 4.29 -1.35 6.29
N LEU A 170 5.46 -1.86 5.91
CA LEU A 170 5.60 -2.92 4.91
C LEU A 170 4.88 -4.19 5.32
N MET A 171 4.99 -4.61 6.58
CA MET A 171 4.30 -5.81 7.08
C MET A 171 2.79 -5.67 7.04
N VAL A 172 2.26 -4.52 7.47
CA VAL A 172 0.82 -4.26 7.48
C VAL A 172 0.29 -4.12 6.06
N ALA A 173 0.95 -3.32 5.21
CA ALA A 173 0.54 -3.12 3.81
C ALA A 173 0.61 -4.40 2.97
N MET A 174 1.54 -5.31 3.28
CA MET A 174 1.60 -6.63 2.64
C MET A 174 0.61 -7.64 3.24
N GLU A 175 -0.17 -7.25 4.25
CA GLU A 175 -1.04 -8.12 5.05
C GLU A 175 -0.28 -9.34 5.61
N ARG A 176 0.99 -9.13 5.97
CA ARG A 176 1.93 -10.19 6.37
C ARG A 176 2.74 -9.78 7.59
N VAL A 177 2.07 -9.58 8.71
CA VAL A 177 2.71 -9.43 10.03
C VAL A 177 3.21 -10.78 10.53
N THR A 178 4.32 -11.25 9.94
CA THR A 178 4.91 -12.56 10.21
C THR A 178 6.38 -12.42 10.57
N PHE A 179 6.84 -13.29 11.47
CA PHE A 179 8.24 -13.33 11.89
C PHE A 179 9.20 -13.55 10.72
N THR A 180 8.84 -14.42 9.77
CA THR A 180 9.65 -14.67 8.57
C THR A 180 9.78 -13.43 7.70
N TYR A 181 8.70 -12.66 7.51
CA TYR A 181 8.76 -11.44 6.71
C TYR A 181 9.55 -10.33 7.40
N ALA A 182 9.38 -10.16 8.71
CA ALA A 182 10.20 -9.26 9.51
C ALA A 182 11.69 -9.60 9.40
N LYS A 183 12.06 -10.88 9.52
CA LYS A 183 13.44 -11.35 9.33
C LYS A 183 14.02 -10.96 7.97
N ILE A 184 13.25 -11.16 6.89
CA ILE A 184 13.69 -10.76 5.55
C ILE A 184 13.97 -9.26 5.53
N LEU A 185 13.02 -8.43 5.97
CA LEU A 185 13.18 -6.98 5.92
C LEU A 185 14.36 -6.47 6.76
N ILE A 186 14.66 -7.12 7.89
CA ILE A 186 15.82 -6.81 8.74
C ILE A 186 17.12 -7.30 8.11
N ALA A 187 17.13 -8.50 7.53
CA ALA A 187 18.30 -9.05 6.85
C ALA A 187 18.77 -8.13 5.72
N PHE A 188 17.83 -7.60 4.95
CA PHE A 188 18.10 -6.68 3.84
C PHE A 188 18.07 -5.20 4.26
N THR A 189 18.33 -4.89 5.53
CA THR A 189 18.44 -3.49 5.98
C THR A 189 19.84 -2.96 5.69
N PRO A 190 19.99 -1.79 5.04
CA PRO A 190 21.28 -1.15 4.82
C PRO A 190 22.01 -0.88 6.14
N ARG A 191 23.35 -1.02 6.15
CA ARG A 191 24.19 -0.83 7.35
C ARG A 191 23.90 0.43 8.17
N PRO A 192 23.69 1.63 7.57
CA PRO A 192 23.41 2.85 8.34
C PRO A 192 22.09 2.83 9.12
N LEU A 193 21.21 1.86 8.86
CA LEU A 193 19.90 1.72 9.49
C LEU A 193 19.85 0.54 10.47
N LEU A 194 20.98 -0.13 10.71
CA LEU A 194 21.11 -1.22 11.69
C LEU A 194 21.41 -0.67 13.08
N ALA A 195 21.02 -1.41 14.11
CA ALA A 195 21.50 -1.19 15.46
C ALA A 195 22.99 -1.55 15.56
N GLU A 196 23.70 -0.88 16.47
CA GLU A 196 25.12 -1.11 16.71
C GLU A 196 25.40 -2.58 17.06
N GLY A 197 26.45 -3.15 16.45
CA GLY A 197 26.89 -4.53 16.70
C GLY A 197 26.01 -5.63 16.10
N PHE A 198 24.94 -5.30 15.37
CA PHE A 198 24.11 -6.31 14.70
C PHE A 198 24.66 -6.67 13.31
N ASP A 199 24.87 -7.97 13.09
CA ASP A 199 25.24 -8.54 11.80
C ASP A 199 24.03 -9.23 11.13
N PRO A 200 23.53 -8.71 9.98
CA PRO A 200 22.41 -9.30 9.25
C PRO A 200 22.64 -10.73 8.76
N THR A 201 23.88 -11.17 8.55
CA THR A 201 24.17 -12.53 8.07
C THR A 201 23.74 -13.60 9.09
N THR A 202 23.70 -13.22 10.38
CA THR A 202 23.27 -14.09 11.50
C THR A 202 21.82 -14.57 11.38
N ILE A 203 21.00 -13.87 10.59
CA ILE A 203 19.58 -14.19 10.39
C ILE A 203 19.25 -14.65 8.97
N ALA A 204 20.16 -14.43 8.02
CA ALA A 204 19.88 -14.54 6.60
C ALA A 204 20.37 -15.86 5.97
N ASN A 205 21.35 -16.55 6.57
CA ASN A 205 21.99 -17.74 5.97
C ASN A 205 22.41 -17.55 4.50
N VAL A 206 22.78 -16.32 4.12
CA VAL A 206 23.32 -15.97 2.79
C VAL A 206 24.63 -15.23 2.99
N SER A 207 25.54 -15.30 2.02
CA SER A 207 26.79 -14.53 2.10
C SER A 207 26.49 -13.03 2.07
N GLU A 208 27.41 -12.27 2.65
CA GLU A 208 27.33 -10.81 2.64
C GLU A 208 27.24 -10.25 1.21
N ASP A 209 28.01 -10.81 0.27
CA ASP A 209 27.97 -10.41 -1.14
C ASP A 209 26.58 -10.62 -1.77
N GLN A 210 25.95 -11.78 -1.51
CA GLN A 210 24.61 -12.07 -2.01
C GLN A 210 23.57 -11.14 -1.40
N LEU A 211 23.70 -10.85 -0.10
CA LEU A 211 22.84 -9.90 0.60
C LEU A 211 22.99 -8.49 0.03
N GLY A 212 24.22 -8.06 -0.21
CA GLY A 212 24.56 -6.77 -0.82
C GLY A 212 24.01 -6.63 -2.24
N ALA A 213 24.10 -7.67 -3.05
CA ALA A 213 23.57 -7.67 -4.42
C ALA A 213 22.04 -7.57 -4.48
N MET A 214 21.33 -8.14 -3.50
CA MET A 214 19.87 -8.21 -3.48
C MET A 214 19.21 -7.04 -2.71
N THR A 215 19.91 -6.44 -1.75
CA THR A 215 19.40 -5.33 -0.93
C THR A 215 18.85 -4.16 -1.75
N PRO A 216 19.52 -3.68 -2.82
CA PRO A 216 19.03 -2.57 -3.64
C PRO A 216 17.67 -2.84 -4.30
N GLU A 217 17.45 -4.04 -4.84
CA GLU A 217 16.18 -4.42 -5.48
C GLU A 217 15.03 -4.37 -4.47
N LEU A 218 15.21 -5.00 -3.30
CA LEU A 218 14.17 -5.01 -2.27
C LEU A 218 13.93 -3.62 -1.69
N GLY A 219 14.98 -2.81 -1.51
CA GLY A 219 14.87 -1.43 -1.07
C GLY A 219 14.01 -0.60 -2.03
N ARG A 220 14.34 -0.62 -3.33
CA ARG A 220 13.57 0.07 -4.37
C ARG A 220 12.11 -0.38 -4.40
N LEU A 221 11.87 -1.70 -4.48
CA LEU A 221 10.52 -2.26 -4.49
C LEU A 221 9.74 -1.95 -3.21
N SER A 222 10.38 -1.84 -2.05
CA SER A 222 9.70 -1.47 -0.80
C SER A 222 9.18 -0.05 -0.85
N SER A 223 9.99 0.89 -1.33
CA SER A 223 9.62 2.29 -1.47
C SER A 223 8.52 2.49 -2.52
N GLU A 224 8.66 1.87 -3.69
CA GLU A 224 7.64 1.92 -4.76
C GLU A 224 6.31 1.31 -4.28
N PHE A 225 6.38 0.17 -3.59
CA PHE A 225 5.20 -0.49 -3.04
C PHE A 225 4.46 0.39 -2.03
N LEU A 226 5.16 1.02 -1.07
CA LEU A 226 4.50 1.92 -0.11
C LEU A 226 3.85 3.12 -0.81
N ARG A 227 4.51 3.70 -1.82
CA ARG A 227 3.92 4.78 -2.64
C ARG A 227 2.69 4.30 -3.42
N ALA A 228 2.68 3.06 -3.90
CA ALA A 228 1.51 2.48 -4.56
C ALA A 228 0.38 2.26 -3.55
N VAL A 229 0.68 1.79 -2.33
CA VAL A 229 -0.32 1.59 -1.26
C VAL A 229 -1.04 2.89 -0.91
N GLU A 230 -0.31 4.01 -0.84
CA GLU A 230 -0.88 5.34 -0.57
C GLU A 230 -1.88 5.78 -1.66
N ARG A 231 -1.65 5.39 -2.91
CA ARG A 231 -2.48 5.81 -4.07
C ARG A 231 -3.56 4.80 -4.46
N ARG A 232 -3.42 3.53 -4.09
CA ARG A 232 -4.36 2.45 -4.52
C ARG A 232 -5.80 2.77 -4.15
N GLY A 233 -6.05 3.28 -2.94
CA GLY A 233 -7.39 3.61 -2.49
C GLY A 233 -8.09 4.65 -3.36
N SER A 234 -7.43 5.77 -3.64
CA SER A 234 -7.98 6.81 -4.52
C SER A 234 -8.09 6.32 -5.95
N ALA A 235 -7.04 5.70 -6.50
CA ALA A 235 -7.05 5.19 -7.88
C ALA A 235 -8.19 4.20 -8.13
N SER A 236 -8.44 3.26 -7.22
CA SER A 236 -9.54 2.30 -7.35
C SER A 236 -10.92 2.97 -7.28
N LEU A 237 -11.14 3.90 -6.34
CA LEU A 237 -12.43 4.59 -6.23
C LEU A 237 -12.70 5.49 -7.44
N GLU A 238 -11.67 6.20 -7.90
CA GLU A 238 -11.76 7.04 -9.08
C GLU A 238 -12.04 6.21 -10.33
N LEU A 239 -11.40 5.06 -10.49
CA LEU A 239 -11.65 4.15 -11.61
C LEU A 239 -13.08 3.63 -11.58
N VAL A 240 -13.59 3.17 -10.43
CA VAL A 240 -14.99 2.73 -10.31
C VAL A 240 -15.97 3.85 -10.69
N ALA A 241 -15.72 5.08 -10.25
CA ALA A 241 -16.57 6.22 -10.59
C ALA A 241 -16.52 6.56 -12.09
N ALA A 242 -15.32 6.54 -12.68
CA ALA A 242 -15.12 6.75 -14.11
C ALA A 242 -15.78 5.64 -14.93
N SER A 243 -15.43 4.38 -14.70
CA SER A 243 -15.99 3.22 -15.41
C SER A 243 -17.51 3.22 -15.37
N ARG A 244 -18.13 3.43 -14.21
CA ARG A 244 -19.60 3.52 -14.10
C ARG A 244 -20.21 4.65 -14.93
N TYR A 245 -19.53 5.78 -15.07
CA TYR A 245 -19.99 6.87 -15.92
C TYR A 245 -19.91 6.47 -17.40
N PHE A 246 -18.80 5.88 -17.84
CA PHE A 246 -18.60 5.43 -19.21
C PHE A 246 -19.51 4.27 -19.61
N GLU A 247 -19.71 3.29 -18.72
CA GLU A 247 -20.70 2.21 -18.93
C GLU A 247 -22.09 2.79 -19.23
N ARG A 248 -22.55 3.76 -18.43
CA ARG A 248 -23.86 4.38 -18.67
C ARG A 248 -23.92 5.16 -19.99
N LEU A 249 -22.80 5.77 -20.42
CA LEU A 249 -22.72 6.40 -21.74
C LEU A 249 -22.85 5.37 -22.86
N MET A 250 -22.14 4.24 -22.72
CA MET A 250 -22.12 3.15 -23.69
C MET A 250 -23.41 2.31 -23.69
N ASP A 251 -24.23 2.40 -22.64
CA ASP A 251 -25.57 1.81 -22.59
C ASP A 251 -26.65 2.68 -23.26
N ASN A 252 -26.35 3.97 -23.56
CA ASN A 252 -27.31 4.85 -24.23
C ASN A 252 -27.17 4.75 -25.75
N SER A 253 -28.20 4.23 -26.42
CA SER A 253 -28.21 3.99 -27.87
C SER A 253 -28.00 5.24 -28.72
N LYS A 254 -28.42 6.42 -28.26
CA LYS A 254 -28.19 7.68 -29.00
C LYS A 254 -26.74 8.12 -28.90
N VAL A 255 -26.15 8.02 -27.70
CA VAL A 255 -24.72 8.30 -27.46
C VAL A 255 -23.85 7.36 -28.27
N VAL A 256 -24.11 6.05 -28.19
CA VAL A 256 -23.40 5.02 -28.97
C VAL A 256 -23.46 5.31 -30.47
N ARG A 257 -24.66 5.56 -31.01
CA ARG A 257 -24.82 5.87 -32.44
C ARG A 257 -24.06 7.13 -32.84
N TYR A 258 -24.05 8.15 -31.99
CA TYR A 258 -23.34 9.39 -32.24
C TYR A 258 -21.82 9.17 -32.24
N LEU A 259 -21.29 8.47 -31.24
CA LEU A 259 -19.86 8.15 -31.12
C LEU A 259 -19.39 7.28 -32.29
N ALA A 260 -20.11 6.21 -32.62
CA ALA A 260 -19.73 5.32 -33.72
C ALA A 260 -19.68 6.03 -35.08
N HIS A 261 -20.50 7.07 -35.29
CA HIS A 261 -20.52 7.81 -36.56
C HIS A 261 -19.47 8.93 -36.62
N ASN A 262 -19.28 9.67 -35.52
CA ASN A 262 -18.47 10.89 -35.52
C ASN A 262 -17.09 10.73 -34.87
N PHE A 263 -16.93 9.73 -33.99
CA PHE A 263 -15.74 9.47 -33.17
C PHE A 263 -15.42 7.97 -33.10
N PRO A 264 -15.26 7.27 -34.25
CA PRO A 264 -15.11 5.81 -34.28
C PRO A 264 -13.88 5.31 -33.49
N ASP A 265 -12.76 6.03 -33.54
CA ASP A 265 -11.55 5.66 -32.79
C ASP A 265 -11.77 5.72 -31.27
N GLN A 266 -12.45 6.77 -30.77
CA GLN A 266 -12.75 6.90 -29.34
C GLN A 266 -13.85 5.94 -28.90
N PHE A 267 -14.78 5.61 -29.79
CA PHE A 267 -15.77 4.58 -29.57
C PHE A 267 -15.12 3.20 -29.36
N GLU A 268 -14.16 2.83 -30.22
CA GLU A 268 -13.38 1.59 -30.05
C GLU A 268 -12.54 1.62 -28.76
N GLU A 269 -11.89 2.75 -28.45
CA GLU A 269 -11.11 2.90 -27.23
C GLU A 269 -11.99 2.70 -25.98
N PHE A 270 -13.17 3.32 -25.90
CA PHE A 270 -14.12 3.11 -24.80
C PHE A 270 -14.58 1.65 -24.69
N HIS A 271 -14.79 0.97 -25.81
CA HIS A 271 -15.15 -0.44 -25.81
C HIS A 271 -14.00 -1.32 -25.32
N SER A 272 -12.75 -0.98 -25.67
CA SER A 272 -11.56 -1.70 -25.19
C SER A 272 -11.32 -1.53 -23.69
N LEU A 273 -11.76 -0.39 -23.12
CA LEU A 273 -11.59 -0.03 -21.72
C LEU A 273 -12.76 -0.50 -20.82
N SER A 274 -13.91 -0.82 -21.42
CA SER A 274 -15.12 -1.25 -20.70
C SER A 274 -15.20 -2.78 -20.52
N ILE A 275 -14.16 -3.53 -20.94
CA ILE A 275 -14.11 -4.99 -20.78
C ILE A 275 -13.05 -5.34 -19.73
N ASP A 276 -13.55 -5.99 -18.67
CA ASP A 276 -12.92 -6.57 -17.46
C ASP A 276 -12.94 -5.73 -16.17
#